data_AF-A0A0D8HEP5-F1
#
_entry.id   AF-A0A0D8HEP5-F1
#
_cell.length_a   1.000
_cell.length_b   1.000
_cell.length_c   1.000
_cell.angle_alpha   90.00
_cell.angle_beta   90.00
_cell.angle_gamma   90.00
#
_symmetry.space_group_name_H-M   'P 1'
#
loop_
_entity.id
_entity.type
_entity.pdbx_description
1 polymer ?
#
loop_
_entity_poly.entity_id
_entity_poly.type
_entity_poly.pdbx_seq_one_letter_code
_entity_poly.pdbx_strand_id
1 'polypeptide(L)'
;MVSDRYDRYVDGGIIKRIHQEDLCQASGGIPTKKYQNEGGQSPQDIAKLLRRALRPTAAEEAIWHFVEALIWNWFIGGTDAHAKNYSIMIRGQETRFAPLNDVASGLPYSGHE
;
A
#
# COMPACT_ATOMS: atom_id res chain seq x y z
N MET A 1 10.37 -15.47 7.68
CA MET A 1 10.75 -14.59 6.55
C MET A 1 11.43 -13.37 7.11
N VAL A 2 12.49 -12.88 6.48
CA VAL A 2 13.13 -11.59 6.81
C VAL A 2 12.89 -10.65 5.63
N SER A 3 12.49 -9.41 5.89
CA SER A 3 12.19 -8.40 4.87
C SER A 3 12.90 -7.10 5.19
N ASP A 4 13.51 -6.48 4.17
CA ASP A 4 14.13 -5.17 4.30
C ASP A 4 13.06 -4.08 4.43
N ARG A 5 13.28 -3.17 5.38
CA ARG A 5 12.37 -2.05 5.63
C ARG A 5 12.61 -0.91 4.65
N TYR A 6 11.69 -0.72 3.70
CA TYR A 6 11.75 0.37 2.72
C TYR A 6 11.64 1.77 3.32
N ASP A 7 11.15 1.90 4.57
CA ASP A 7 11.06 3.16 5.31
C ASP A 7 12.33 3.45 6.14
N ARG A 8 13.44 2.76 5.83
CA ARG A 8 14.75 2.94 6.43
C ARG A 8 15.82 3.06 5.34
N TYR A 9 16.84 3.89 5.59
CA TYR A 9 18.04 3.94 4.75
C TYR A 9 19.26 4.25 5.61
N VAL A 10 20.45 3.86 5.15
CA VAL A 10 21.72 4.14 5.84
C VAL A 10 22.37 5.37 5.21
N ASP A 11 22.77 6.31 6.05
CA ASP A 11 23.52 7.49 5.66
C ASP A 11 24.66 7.71 6.65
N GLY A 12 25.91 7.59 6.20
CA GLY A 12 27.10 7.70 7.05
C GLY A 12 27.16 6.67 8.19
N GLY A 13 26.64 5.45 7.98
CA GLY A 13 26.56 4.42 9.03
C GLY A 13 25.41 4.60 10.02
N ILE A 14 24.59 5.64 9.86
CA ILE A 14 23.43 5.92 10.71
C ILE A 14 22.16 5.51 9.96
N ILE A 15 21.28 4.77 10.64
CA ILE A 15 19.96 4.42 10.11
C ILE A 15 19.03 5.63 10.26
N LYS A 16 18.59 6.16 9.12
CA LYS A 16 17.57 7.20 9.04
C LYS A 16 16.20 6.60 8.71
N ARG A 17 15.15 7.25 9.19
CA ARG A 17 13.75 6.85 8.97
C ARG A 17 13.10 7.75 7.92
N ILE A 18 12.22 7.18 7.11
CA ILE A 18 11.31 7.90 6.22
C ILE A 18 9.92 7.78 6.81
N HIS A 19 9.15 8.88 6.86
CA HIS A 19 7.77 8.82 7.36
C HIS A 19 6.92 8.01 6.37
N GLN A 20 6.03 7.18 6.90
CA GLN A 20 5.21 6.28 6.12
C GLN A 20 3.82 6.22 6.73
N GLU A 21 2.81 6.20 5.87
CA GLU A 21 1.40 5.99 6.23
C GLU A 21 0.80 4.91 5.35
N ASP A 22 0.01 4.02 5.95
CA ASP A 22 -0.79 3.09 5.17
C ASP A 22 -2.00 3.83 4.54
N LEU A 23 -2.62 3.29 3.49
CA LEU A 23 -3.69 4.04 2.82
C LEU A 23 -4.98 4.17 3.65
N CYS A 24 -5.16 3.32 4.66
CA CYS A 24 -6.24 3.47 5.63
C CYS A 24 -5.98 4.72 6.48
N GLN A 25 -4.76 4.90 7.00
CA GLN A 25 -4.35 6.09 7.75
C GLN A 25 -4.41 7.36 6.89
N ALA A 26 -3.82 7.32 5.69
CA ALA A 26 -3.76 8.48 4.81
C ALA A 26 -5.14 8.97 4.33
N SER A 27 -6.14 8.08 4.30
CA SER A 27 -7.54 8.44 4.02
C SER A 27 -8.33 8.87 5.26
N GLY A 28 -7.75 8.79 6.47
CA GLY A 28 -8.45 9.03 7.74
C GLY A 28 -9.41 7.90 8.14
N GLY A 29 -9.19 6.69 7.62
CA GLY A 29 -9.98 5.50 7.89
C GLY A 29 -9.82 4.96 9.32
N ILE A 30 -10.84 4.24 9.78
CA ILE A 30 -10.81 3.54 11.07
C ILE A 30 -10.08 2.20 10.88
N PRO A 31 -9.07 1.87 11.70
CA PRO A 31 -8.26 0.65 11.52
C PRO A 31 -9.05 -0.66 11.50
N THR A 32 -10.19 -0.71 12.21
CA THR A 32 -11.07 -1.88 12.28
C THR A 32 -11.89 -2.10 11.01
N LYS A 33 -12.00 -1.10 10.13
CA LYS A 33 -12.73 -1.17 8.85
C LYS A 33 -11.74 -1.16 7.69
N LYS A 34 -10.80 -2.10 7.70
CA LYS A 34 -9.77 -2.20 6.66
C LYS A 34 -10.28 -2.85 5.38
N TYR A 35 -11.26 -3.76 5.49
CA TYR A 35 -11.85 -4.45 4.35
C TYR A 35 -12.98 -3.65 3.70
N GLN A 36 -13.05 -3.65 2.38
CA GLN A 36 -14.07 -2.92 1.63
C GLN A 36 -15.50 -3.36 1.97
N ASN A 37 -15.72 -4.68 2.14
CA ASN A 37 -17.03 -5.24 2.52
C ASN A 37 -17.49 -4.81 3.94
N GLU A 38 -16.57 -4.33 4.77
CA GLU A 38 -16.82 -3.81 6.13
C GLU A 38 -16.86 -2.27 6.18
N GLY A 39 -16.86 -1.62 5.01
CA GLY A 39 -16.87 -0.16 4.88
C GLY A 39 -15.48 0.48 4.83
N GLY A 40 -14.44 -0.30 4.53
CA GLY A 40 -13.11 0.20 4.19
C GLY A 40 -13.05 0.85 2.81
N GLN A 41 -11.87 1.39 2.47
CA GLN A 41 -11.68 2.17 1.25
C GLN A 41 -11.82 1.30 0.00
N SER A 42 -12.59 1.78 -0.98
CA SER A 42 -12.62 1.18 -2.32
C SER A 42 -11.39 1.56 -3.15
N PRO A 43 -11.06 0.83 -4.22
CA PRO A 43 -10.03 1.24 -5.17
C PRO A 43 -10.23 2.66 -5.73
N GLN A 44 -11.48 3.08 -5.93
CA GLN A 44 -11.81 4.43 -6.38
C GLN A 44 -11.49 5.50 -5.32
N ASP A 45 -11.72 5.20 -4.05
CA ASP A 45 -11.37 6.09 -2.95
C ASP A 45 -9.85 6.23 -2.82
N ILE A 46 -9.13 5.12 -3.00
CA ILE A 46 -7.66 5.11 -3.05
C ILE A 46 -7.13 5.96 -4.21
N ALA A 47 -7.67 5.82 -5.42
CA ALA A 47 -7.24 6.64 -6.56
C ALA A 47 -7.48 8.14 -6.32
N LYS A 48 -8.62 8.52 -5.70
CA LYS A 48 -8.90 9.91 -5.31
C LYS A 48 -7.91 10.40 -4.24
N LEU A 49 -7.61 9.57 -3.24
CA LEU A 49 -6.61 9.87 -2.21
C LEU A 49 -5.25 10.15 -2.85
N LEU A 50 -4.79 9.29 -3.77
CA LEU A 50 -3.49 9.45 -4.43
C LEU A 50 -3.41 10.74 -5.24
N ARG A 51 -4.46 11.10 -5.98
CA ARG A 51 -4.55 12.40 -6.69
C ARG A 51 -4.51 13.61 -5.77
N ARG A 52 -5.03 13.49 -4.54
CA ARG A 52 -5.00 14.55 -3.53
C ARG A 52 -3.66 14.65 -2.81
N ALA A 53 -3.03 13.51 -2.54
CA ALA A 53 -1.85 13.42 -1.66
C ALA A 53 -0.52 13.57 -2.41
N LEU A 54 -0.48 13.28 -3.71
CA LEU A 54 0.73 13.31 -4.53
C LEU A 54 0.66 14.43 -5.59
N ARG A 55 1.83 14.84 -6.10
CA ARG A 55 1.91 15.74 -7.27
C ARG A 55 1.30 15.06 -8.50
N PRO A 56 0.70 15.79 -9.46
CA PRO A 56 -0.11 15.19 -10.53
C PRO A 56 0.55 14.04 -11.29
N THR A 57 1.82 14.18 -11.70
CA THR A 57 2.55 13.12 -12.42
C THR A 57 2.80 11.90 -11.54
N ALA A 58 3.25 12.11 -10.30
CA ALA A 58 3.49 11.05 -9.32
C ALA A 58 2.19 10.36 -8.87
N ALA A 59 1.07 11.07 -8.88
CA ALA A 59 -0.24 10.51 -8.54
C ALA A 59 -0.70 9.49 -9.59
N GLU A 60 -0.59 9.81 -10.88
CA GLU A 60 -0.98 8.87 -11.93
C GLU A 60 -0.03 7.65 -11.98
N GLU A 61 1.27 7.85 -11.77
CA GLU A 61 2.22 6.74 -11.61
C GLU A 61 1.86 5.84 -10.41
N ALA A 62 1.55 6.44 -9.26
CA ALA A 62 1.13 5.70 -8.07
C ALA A 62 -0.19 4.94 -8.28
N ILE A 63 -1.13 5.51 -9.03
CA ILE A 63 -2.38 4.84 -9.39
C ILE A 63 -2.09 3.63 -10.28
N TRP A 64 -1.20 3.76 -11.25
CA TRP A 64 -0.80 2.62 -12.08
C TRP A 64 -0.14 1.51 -11.26
N HIS A 65 0.81 1.84 -10.38
CA HIS A 65 1.40 0.85 -9.47
C HIS A 65 0.37 0.19 -8.55
N PHE A 66 -0.63 0.94 -8.08
CA PHE A 66 -1.72 0.37 -7.28
C PHE A 66 -2.59 -0.59 -8.11
N VAL A 67 -2.94 -0.22 -9.36
CA VAL A 67 -3.69 -1.09 -10.27
C VAL A 67 -2.92 -2.37 -10.59
N GLU A 68 -1.62 -2.26 -10.88
CA GLU A 68 -0.74 -3.41 -11.09
C GLU A 68 -0.73 -4.33 -9.86
N ALA A 69 -0.71 -3.77 -8.66
CA ALA A 69 -0.77 -4.55 -7.44
C ALA A 69 -2.11 -5.28 -7.24
N LEU A 70 -3.24 -4.67 -7.63
CA LEU A 70 -4.55 -5.33 -7.61
C LEU A 70 -4.59 -6.48 -8.62
N ILE A 71 -4.08 -6.25 -9.84
CA ILE A 71 -3.97 -7.27 -10.89
C ILE A 71 -3.07 -8.43 -10.42
N TRP A 72 -1.95 -8.12 -9.77
CA TRP A 72 -1.04 -9.11 -9.22
C TRP A 72 -1.71 -9.97 -8.15
N ASN A 73 -2.44 -9.35 -7.21
CA ASN A 73 -3.20 -10.08 -6.19
C ASN A 73 -4.26 -10.99 -6.81
N TRP A 74 -4.92 -10.56 -7.90
CA TRP A 74 -5.83 -11.43 -8.63
C TRP A 74 -5.12 -12.67 -9.21
N PHE A 75 -3.96 -12.50 -9.87
CA PHE A 75 -3.21 -13.62 -10.46
C PHE A 75 -2.78 -14.66 -9.43
N ILE A 76 -2.42 -14.24 -8.22
CA ILE A 76 -1.92 -15.14 -7.17
C ILE A 76 -3.01 -15.61 -6.22
N GLY A 77 -4.28 -15.30 -6.46
CA GLY A 77 -5.36 -15.58 -5.51
C GLY A 77 -5.13 -14.93 -4.14
N GLY A 78 -4.56 -13.72 -4.11
CA GLY A 78 -4.31 -12.92 -2.92
C GLY A 78 -5.61 -12.25 -2.47
N THR A 79 -6.24 -12.80 -1.44
CA THR A 79 -7.57 -12.36 -0.97
C THR A 79 -7.52 -11.32 0.15
N ASP A 80 -6.35 -11.06 0.74
CA ASP A 80 -6.17 -10.14 1.88
C ASP A 80 -5.60 -8.77 1.48
N ALA A 81 -5.77 -8.38 0.22
CA ALA A 81 -5.28 -7.11 -0.31
C ALA A 81 -6.15 -5.92 0.11
N HIS A 82 -6.02 -5.48 1.37
CA HIS A 82 -6.80 -4.37 1.93
C HIS A 82 -5.99 -3.07 2.03
N ALA A 83 -6.64 -1.94 2.35
CA ALA A 83 -6.02 -0.61 2.31
C ALA A 83 -4.75 -0.45 3.17
N LYS A 84 -4.57 -1.29 4.20
CA LYS A 84 -3.37 -1.26 5.05
C LYS A 84 -2.13 -1.95 4.45
N ASN A 85 -2.26 -2.77 3.40
CA ASN A 85 -1.10 -3.40 2.72
C ASN A 85 -0.42 -2.44 1.74
N TYR A 86 -1.08 -1.32 1.44
CA TYR A 86 -0.57 -0.29 0.55
C TYR A 86 -0.18 0.92 1.39
N SER A 87 0.85 1.64 0.96
CA SER A 87 1.40 2.73 1.75
C SER A 87 1.96 3.83 0.86
N ILE A 88 2.06 5.02 1.45
CA ILE A 88 2.81 6.15 0.89
C ILE A 88 4.00 6.47 1.80
N MET A 89 5.12 6.85 1.19
CA MET A 89 6.29 7.39 1.87
C MET A 89 6.33 8.90 1.72
N ILE A 90 6.62 9.60 2.81
CA ILE A 90 6.64 11.06 2.90
C ILE A 90 8.03 11.52 3.32
N ARG A 91 8.68 12.33 2.48
CA ARG A 91 10.01 12.90 2.73
C ARG A 91 10.03 14.37 2.30
N GLY A 92 9.92 15.27 3.28
CA GLY A 92 9.82 16.70 3.00
C GLY A 92 8.53 17.01 2.23
N GLN A 93 8.65 17.59 1.03
CA GLN A 93 7.52 17.88 0.14
C GLN A 93 7.22 16.76 -0.85
N GLU A 94 7.97 15.66 -0.81
CA GLU A 94 7.80 14.53 -1.72
C GLU A 94 7.01 13.42 -1.05
N THR A 95 5.91 13.04 -1.68
CA THR A 95 5.11 11.86 -1.36
C THR A 95 5.18 10.89 -2.53
N ARG A 96 5.44 9.62 -2.26
CA ARG A 96 5.50 8.56 -3.28
C ARG A 96 4.81 7.29 -2.80
N PHE A 97 4.32 6.49 -3.73
CA PHE A 97 3.82 5.15 -3.42
C PHE A 97 4.97 4.27 -2.88
N ALA A 98 4.69 3.45 -1.87
CA ALA A 98 5.67 2.55 -1.29
C ALA A 98 5.80 1.25 -2.12
N PRO A 99 6.95 0.56 -2.06
CA PRO A 99 7.04 -0.82 -2.53
C PRO A 99 5.94 -1.70 -1.93
N LEU A 100 5.45 -2.66 -2.73
CA LEU A 100 4.51 -3.66 -2.23
C LEU A 100 5.15 -4.47 -1.11
N ASN A 101 4.38 -4.72 -0.08
CA ASN A 101 4.72 -5.59 1.04
C ASN A 101 3.51 -6.44 1.40
N ASP A 102 3.75 -7.48 2.21
CA ASP A 102 2.69 -8.37 2.70
C ASP A 102 1.85 -8.99 1.56
N VAL A 103 2.56 -9.45 0.52
CA VAL A 103 1.98 -10.12 -0.65
C VAL A 103 2.01 -11.62 -0.41
N ALA A 104 0.83 -12.25 -0.38
CA ALA A 104 0.70 -13.68 -0.13
C ALA A 104 -0.31 -14.31 -1.11
N SER A 105 -0.01 -15.53 -1.57
CA SER A 105 -0.89 -16.31 -2.43
C SER A 105 -1.78 -17.24 -1.62
N GLY A 106 -3.08 -17.25 -1.92
CA GLY A 106 -4.03 -18.22 -1.39
C GLY A 106 -4.01 -19.57 -2.13
N LEU A 107 -3.40 -19.65 -3.32
CA LEU A 107 -3.46 -20.83 -4.20
C LEU A 107 -2.92 -22.12 -3.56
N PRO A 108 -1.86 -22.11 -2.73
CA PRO A 108 -1.37 -23.32 -2.07
C PRO A 108 -2.32 -23.89 -0.99
N TYR A 109 -3.37 -23.14 -0.60
CA TYR A 109 -4.24 -23.45 0.53
C TYR A 109 -5.62 -23.98 0.11
N SER A 110 -5.72 -24.64 -1.06
CA SER A 110 -6.96 -25.17 -1.67
C SER A 110 -7.65 -26.33 -0.91
N GLY A 111 -7.37 -26.50 0.39
CA GLY A 111 -7.62 -27.72 1.16
C GLY A 111 -8.64 -27.67 2.30
N HIS A 112 -9.41 -26.60 2.49
CA HIS A 112 -10.52 -26.62 3.45
C HIS A 112 -11.75 -25.92 2.85
N GLU A 113 -12.76 -26.74 2.53
CA GLU A 113 -14.14 -26.34 2.30
C GLU A 113 -14.72 -25.54 3.48
#